data_AF-A0A7Y4W453-F1
#
_entry.id   AF-A0A7Y4W453-F1
#
_cell.length_a   1.000
_cell.length_b   1.000
_cell.length_c   1.000
_cell.angle_alpha   90.00
_cell.angle_beta   90.00
_cell.angle_gamma   90.00
#
_symmetry.space_group_name_H-M   'P 1'
#
loop_
_entity.id
_entity.type
_entity.pdbx_description
1 polymer ?
#
loop_
_entity_poly.entity_id
_entity_poly.type
_entity_poly.pdbx_seq_one_letter_code
_entity_poly.pdbx_strand_id
1 'polypeptide(L)'
;MKRLLKVLIFLVSISGMCVSYAKDDVATLKPQSLCPVMHTLNRQQNPVYFLQHQFDSGLQELAIATLDADKNLSFKRVTYHQLKEPVCHYPALLIAEGLGWGWHIAWTDTQNLYYTRMDGEAWIAPPIKTLAEKVNPKEGLVLLQADKKMWLIWQEQHHAESKVFAVYSNDEGRFWKDAKLLTQSQNSLSEFEISIKQTIPYLVWKGESEGVSLATW
;
A
#
# COMPACT_ATOMS: atom_id res chain seq x y z
N MET A 1 -39.22 15.56 45.56
CA MET A 1 -38.11 16.34 44.96
C MET A 1 -37.19 15.39 44.20
N LYS A 2 -37.38 15.24 42.89
CA LYS A 2 -36.49 14.45 42.00
C LYS A 2 -35.74 15.45 41.12
N ARG A 3 -34.41 15.56 41.27
CA ARG A 3 -33.55 16.37 40.38
C ARG A 3 -33.39 15.61 39.07
N LEU A 4 -33.98 16.13 37.99
CA LEU A 4 -33.65 15.72 36.63
C LEU A 4 -32.24 16.22 36.30
N LEU A 5 -31.30 15.30 36.12
CA LEU A 5 -29.99 15.57 35.55
C LEU A 5 -30.17 15.76 34.04
N LYS A 6 -30.17 17.02 33.57
CA LYS A 6 -30.10 17.32 32.13
C LYS A 6 -28.69 16.98 31.65
N VAL A 7 -28.54 15.85 30.98
CA VAL A 7 -27.33 15.52 30.22
C VAL A 7 -27.33 16.41 28.98
N LEU A 8 -26.47 17.42 28.97
CA LEU A 8 -26.17 18.22 27.79
C LEU A 8 -25.29 17.36 26.87
N ILE A 9 -25.88 16.78 25.83
CA ILE A 9 -25.10 16.14 24.75
C ILE A 9 -24.56 17.26 23.87
N PHE A 10 -23.28 17.57 24.02
CA PHE A 10 -22.56 18.35 23.01
C PHE A 10 -22.37 17.47 21.78
N LEU A 11 -23.23 17.64 20.78
CA LEU A 11 -22.94 17.24 19.42
C LEU A 11 -21.81 18.12 18.91
N VAL A 12 -20.57 17.68 19.08
CA VAL A 12 -19.45 18.21 18.29
C VAL A 12 -19.68 17.71 16.87
N SER A 13 -20.34 18.55 16.07
CA SER A 13 -20.27 18.45 14.62
C SER A 13 -18.82 18.68 14.24
N ILE A 14 -18.05 17.59 14.13
CA ILE A 14 -16.83 17.62 13.31
C ILE A 14 -17.36 17.77 11.90
N SER A 15 -17.47 19.02 11.45
CA SER A 15 -17.53 19.31 10.02
C SER A 15 -16.26 18.72 9.43
N GLY A 16 -16.36 17.48 8.96
CA GLY A 16 -15.37 16.89 8.09
C GLY A 16 -15.32 17.81 6.88
N MET A 17 -14.35 18.72 6.87
CA MET A 17 -13.86 19.27 5.63
C MET A 17 -13.36 18.06 4.86
N CYS A 18 -14.22 17.49 4.02
CA CYS A 18 -13.78 16.82 2.82
C CYS A 18 -12.89 17.83 2.11
N VAL A 19 -11.59 17.71 2.29
CA VAL A 19 -10.64 18.31 1.36
C VAL A 19 -10.89 17.58 0.06
N SER A 20 -11.72 18.18 -0.80
CA SER A 20 -11.78 17.79 -2.20
C SER A 20 -10.43 18.15 -2.80
N TYR A 21 -9.51 17.19 -2.86
CA TYR A 21 -8.35 17.37 -3.72
C TYR A 21 -8.86 17.55 -5.14
N ALA A 22 -8.35 18.60 -5.79
CA ALA A 22 -8.69 18.93 -7.14
C ALA A 22 -8.47 17.70 -8.02
N LYS A 23 -9.51 17.36 -8.78
CA LYS A 23 -9.52 16.32 -9.82
C LYS A 23 -8.45 16.55 -10.91
N ASP A 24 -7.73 17.67 -10.83
CA ASP A 24 -6.87 18.21 -11.89
C ASP A 24 -5.39 17.82 -11.74
N ASP A 25 -4.86 17.54 -10.54
CA ASP A 25 -3.44 17.15 -10.37
C ASP A 25 -3.17 15.71 -10.88
N VAL A 26 -4.21 14.86 -10.91
CA VAL A 26 -4.17 13.52 -11.50
C VAL A 26 -4.29 13.57 -13.03
N ALA A 27 -4.81 14.64 -13.61
CA ALA A 27 -4.98 14.76 -15.07
C ALA A 27 -3.65 14.84 -15.83
N THR A 28 -2.56 15.22 -15.15
CA THR A 28 -1.19 15.24 -15.66
C THR A 28 -0.57 13.83 -15.73
N LEU A 29 -0.99 12.93 -14.84
CA LEU A 29 -0.80 11.49 -14.99
C LEU A 29 -1.85 10.97 -15.97
N LYS A 30 -1.78 11.40 -17.24
CA LYS A 30 -2.64 10.83 -18.28
C LYS A 30 -2.51 9.30 -18.22
N PRO A 31 -3.58 8.55 -17.90
CA PRO A 31 -3.50 7.10 -17.82
C PRO A 31 -3.47 6.56 -19.25
N GLN A 32 -2.31 6.63 -19.90
CA GLN A 32 -2.05 5.83 -21.10
C GLN A 32 -1.85 4.37 -20.75
N SER A 33 -1.56 4.05 -19.48
CA SER A 33 -1.38 2.68 -18.99
C SER A 33 -2.56 2.26 -18.09
N LEU A 34 -3.06 1.04 -18.31
CA LEU A 34 -3.94 0.30 -17.39
C LEU A 34 -3.21 -0.15 -16.10
N CYS A 35 -2.02 0.39 -15.84
CA CYS A 35 -1.24 0.04 -14.67
C CYS A 35 -1.77 0.67 -13.39
N PRO A 36 -1.57 -0.01 -12.24
CA PRO A 36 -1.84 0.59 -10.95
C PRO A 36 -1.01 1.87 -10.73
N VAL A 37 -1.64 2.85 -10.09
CA VAL A 37 -0.97 4.03 -9.53
C VAL A 37 -1.39 4.11 -8.08
N MET A 38 -0.42 4.03 -7.17
CA MET A 38 -0.66 4.28 -5.75
C MET A 38 -0.26 5.71 -5.42
N HIS A 39 -0.95 6.34 -4.48
CA HIS A 39 -0.57 7.66 -4.00
C HIS A 39 -0.70 7.76 -2.48
N THR A 40 0.08 8.66 -1.91
CA THR A 40 0.01 9.04 -0.50
C THR A 40 0.37 10.52 -0.38
N LEU A 41 0.34 11.05 0.85
CA LEU A 41 0.79 12.41 1.14
C LEU A 41 2.06 12.34 1.97
N ASN A 42 3.01 13.22 1.69
CA ASN A 42 4.13 13.45 2.61
C ASN A 42 3.70 14.30 3.81
N ARG A 43 4.61 14.51 4.78
CA ARG A 43 4.37 15.38 5.95
C ARG A 43 3.85 16.77 5.61
N GLN A 44 4.26 17.34 4.48
CA GLN A 44 3.86 18.64 3.99
C GLN A 44 2.50 18.63 3.27
N GLN A 45 1.79 17.50 3.25
CA GLN A 45 0.54 17.30 2.52
C GLN A 45 0.69 17.41 0.99
N ASN A 46 1.90 17.22 0.48
CA ASN A 46 2.14 17.13 -0.95
C ASN A 46 1.93 15.69 -1.43
N PRO A 47 1.33 15.50 -2.61
CA PRO A 47 1.12 14.18 -3.16
C PRO A 47 2.44 13.51 -3.56
N VAL A 48 2.50 12.21 -3.30
CA VAL A 48 3.58 11.32 -3.70
C VAL A 48 2.95 10.13 -4.38
N TYR A 49 3.41 9.82 -5.59
CA TYR A 49 2.87 8.74 -6.41
C TYR A 49 3.88 7.61 -6.52
N PHE A 50 3.39 6.39 -6.65
CA PHE A 50 4.17 5.20 -6.95
C PHE A 50 3.53 4.44 -8.10
N LEU A 51 4.26 4.30 -9.20
CA LEU A 51 3.73 3.80 -10.47
C LEU A 51 4.83 3.20 -11.35
N GLN A 52 4.43 2.45 -12.37
CA GLN A 52 5.30 2.17 -13.51
C GLN A 52 5.42 3.43 -14.38
N HIS A 53 6.65 3.77 -14.77
CA HIS A 53 6.97 4.92 -15.61
C HIS A 53 7.90 4.51 -16.75
N GLN A 54 7.63 5.05 -17.94
CA GLN A 54 8.52 4.93 -19.08
C GLN A 54 9.56 6.06 -19.04
N PHE A 55 10.83 5.71 -18.81
CA PHE A 55 11.94 6.67 -18.84
C PHE A 55 12.40 6.93 -20.29
N ASP A 56 13.16 8.01 -20.51
CA ASP A 56 13.66 8.46 -21.83
C ASP A 56 14.35 7.38 -22.67
N SER A 57 14.96 6.39 -22.01
CA SER A 57 15.57 5.22 -22.64
C SER A 57 14.57 4.19 -23.19
N GLY A 58 13.26 4.43 -23.05
CA GLY A 58 12.18 3.49 -23.37
C GLY A 58 11.97 2.39 -22.32
N LEU A 59 12.61 2.48 -21.16
CA LEU A 59 12.53 1.47 -20.11
C LEU A 59 11.30 1.66 -19.24
N GLN A 60 10.62 0.57 -18.93
CA GLN A 60 9.43 0.50 -18.09
C GLN A 60 9.84 0.08 -16.66
N GLU A 61 9.95 1.05 -15.75
CA GLU A 61 10.43 0.79 -14.39
C GLU A 61 9.48 1.39 -13.36
N LEU A 62 9.52 0.87 -12.14
CA LEU A 62 8.84 1.51 -11.02
C LEU A 62 9.53 2.80 -10.65
N ALA A 63 8.73 3.81 -10.29
CA ALA A 63 9.20 5.11 -9.88
C ALA A 63 8.32 5.69 -8.77
N ILE A 64 8.95 6.47 -7.88
CA ILE A 64 8.25 7.46 -7.07
C ILE A 64 8.18 8.75 -7.88
N ALA A 65 7.01 9.37 -7.96
CA ALA A 65 6.85 10.71 -8.51
C ALA A 65 6.45 11.71 -7.41
N THR A 66 7.11 12.86 -7.38
CA THR A 66 6.84 13.98 -6.45
C THR A 66 6.72 15.28 -7.24
N LEU A 67 6.07 16.28 -6.65
CA LEU A 67 6.05 17.62 -7.24
C LEU A 67 7.32 18.39 -6.89
N ASP A 68 7.96 18.99 -7.88
CA ASP A 68 9.03 19.96 -7.68
C ASP A 68 8.50 21.36 -7.29
N ALA A 69 9.41 22.33 -7.13
CA ALA A 69 9.05 23.70 -6.75
C ALA A 69 8.11 24.39 -7.76
N ASP A 70 8.19 23.99 -9.03
CA ASP A 70 7.38 24.52 -10.13
C ASP A 70 6.10 23.70 -10.36
N LYS A 71 5.82 22.73 -9.47
CA LYS A 71 4.70 21.77 -9.54
C LYS A 71 4.75 20.83 -10.75
N ASN A 72 5.93 20.57 -11.29
CA ASN A 72 6.11 19.48 -12.26
C ASN A 72 6.41 18.17 -11.54
N LEU A 73 6.06 17.05 -12.18
CA LEU A 73 6.40 15.73 -11.66
C LEU A 73 7.88 15.42 -11.88
N SER A 74 8.58 15.17 -10.79
CA SER A 74 9.94 14.64 -10.74
C SER A 74 9.90 13.16 -10.38
N PHE A 75 10.54 12.32 -11.20
CA PHE A 75 10.52 10.87 -11.07
C PHE A 75 11.86 10.34 -10.53
N LYS A 76 11.77 9.48 -9.51
CA LYS A 76 12.91 8.77 -8.91
C LYS A 76 12.69 7.28 -9.10
N ARG A 77 13.64 6.63 -9.77
CA ARG A 77 13.54 5.23 -10.14
C ARG A 77 13.67 4.31 -8.91
N VAL A 78 12.81 3.29 -8.83
CA VAL A 78 12.76 2.30 -7.76
C VAL A 78 13.32 0.95 -8.21
N THR A 79 13.11 0.54 -9.45
CA THR A 79 13.61 -0.74 -10.01
C THR A 79 14.58 -0.52 -11.18
N TYR A 80 15.40 -1.54 -11.48
CA TYR A 80 16.41 -1.48 -12.55
C TYR A 80 16.42 -2.79 -13.36
N HIS A 81 15.24 -3.31 -13.70
CA HIS A 81 15.08 -4.60 -14.39
C HIS A 81 15.30 -4.53 -15.91
N GLN A 82 15.43 -3.33 -16.48
CA GLN A 82 15.67 -3.07 -17.90
C GLN A 82 14.53 -3.55 -18.82
N LEU A 83 13.29 -3.50 -18.33
CA LEU A 83 12.10 -3.92 -19.09
C LEU A 83 11.79 -2.93 -20.21
N LYS A 84 11.44 -3.42 -21.40
CA LYS A 84 11.19 -2.58 -22.60
C LYS A 84 9.77 -2.68 -23.12
N GLU A 85 9.11 -3.79 -22.84
CA GLU A 85 7.76 -4.08 -23.32
C GLU A 85 6.78 -3.12 -22.64
N PRO A 86 5.96 -2.36 -23.40
CA PRO A 86 5.03 -1.37 -22.88
C PRO A 86 3.74 -2.05 -22.34
N VAL A 87 3.92 -3.01 -21.44
CA VAL A 87 2.86 -3.74 -20.75
C VAL A 87 2.94 -3.45 -19.25
N CYS A 88 1.90 -3.81 -18.51
CA CYS A 88 1.95 -3.68 -17.07
C CYS A 88 2.70 -4.85 -16.44
N HIS A 89 3.88 -4.56 -15.89
CA HIS A 89 4.73 -5.58 -15.25
C HIS A 89 4.45 -5.74 -13.77
N TYR A 90 3.82 -4.73 -13.16
CA TYR A 90 3.67 -4.62 -11.71
C TYR A 90 2.17 -4.50 -11.33
N PRO A 91 1.48 -5.63 -11.12
CA PRO A 91 0.02 -5.64 -10.94
C PRO A 91 -0.46 -5.12 -9.58
N ALA A 92 0.41 -5.06 -8.56
CA ALA A 92 0.06 -4.47 -7.27
C ALA A 92 1.20 -3.61 -6.73
N LEU A 93 0.85 -2.43 -6.20
CA LEU A 93 1.77 -1.42 -5.71
C LEU A 93 1.31 -0.90 -4.34
N LEU A 94 2.25 -0.61 -3.45
CA LEU A 94 2.02 0.08 -2.18
C LEU A 94 3.13 1.07 -1.89
N ILE A 95 2.73 2.21 -1.33
CA ILE A 95 3.64 3.20 -0.76
C ILE A 95 3.07 3.73 0.56
N ALA A 96 3.94 3.89 1.56
CA ALA A 96 3.62 4.52 2.83
C ALA A 96 4.80 5.36 3.33
N GLU A 97 4.50 6.45 4.03
CA GLU A 97 5.54 7.28 4.64
C GLU A 97 6.17 6.55 5.85
N GLY A 98 7.50 6.46 5.87
CA GLY A 98 8.23 6.01 7.05
C GLY A 98 8.20 7.06 8.16
N LEU A 99 8.75 6.74 9.34
CA LEU A 99 8.75 7.67 10.49
C LEU A 99 9.71 8.88 10.33
N GLY A 100 9.78 9.47 9.14
CA GLY A 100 10.49 10.73 8.84
C GLY A 100 11.79 10.58 8.08
N TRP A 101 12.09 9.38 7.63
CA TRP A 101 13.32 9.10 6.88
C TRP A 101 13.05 8.81 5.40
N GLY A 102 11.80 8.66 4.97
CA GLY A 102 11.46 8.36 3.57
C GLY A 102 10.21 7.51 3.42
N TRP A 103 10.29 6.50 2.56
CA TRP A 103 9.18 5.71 2.04
C TRP A 103 9.38 4.21 2.26
N HIS A 104 8.30 3.56 2.64
CA HIS A 104 8.11 2.13 2.52
C HIS A 104 7.44 1.83 1.20
N ILE A 105 7.98 0.88 0.46
CA ILE A 105 7.49 0.55 -0.87
C ILE A 105 7.38 -0.97 -0.96
N ALA A 106 6.25 -1.45 -1.43
CA ALA A 106 6.07 -2.87 -1.77
C ALA A 106 5.38 -2.98 -3.12
N TRP A 107 5.73 -4.02 -3.87
CA TRP A 107 5.10 -4.29 -5.16
C TRP A 107 5.17 -5.77 -5.47
N THR A 108 4.34 -6.18 -6.41
CA THR A 108 4.43 -7.51 -6.99
C THR A 108 4.86 -7.44 -8.45
N ASP A 109 5.49 -8.52 -8.93
CA ASP A 109 5.55 -8.84 -10.35
C ASP A 109 4.73 -10.12 -10.63
N THR A 110 5.04 -10.83 -11.72
CA THR A 110 4.36 -12.07 -12.10
C THR A 110 4.61 -13.25 -11.15
N GLN A 111 5.61 -13.16 -10.29
CA GLN A 111 6.05 -14.27 -9.44
C GLN A 111 6.28 -13.86 -7.99
N ASN A 112 6.66 -12.62 -7.69
CA ASN A 112 7.26 -12.28 -6.43
C ASN A 112 6.63 -11.07 -5.79
N LEU A 113 6.66 -11.03 -4.45
CA LEU A 113 6.36 -9.87 -3.64
C LEU A 113 7.66 -9.28 -3.14
N TYR A 114 7.87 -8.01 -3.42
CA TYR A 114 9.06 -7.28 -3.02
C TYR A 114 8.73 -6.17 -2.02
N TYR A 115 9.74 -5.80 -1.27
CA TYR A 115 9.71 -4.67 -0.36
C TYR A 115 11.05 -3.95 -0.35
N THR A 116 11.02 -2.63 -0.28
CA THR A 116 12.20 -1.81 -0.03
C THR A 116 11.86 -0.56 0.78
N ARG A 117 12.93 0.13 1.20
CA ARG A 117 12.89 1.41 1.88
C ARG A 117 13.68 2.41 1.04
N MET A 118 13.15 3.62 0.85
CA MET A 118 13.78 4.65 0.04
C MET A 118 13.73 5.99 0.76
N ASP A 119 14.81 6.77 0.78
CA ASP A 119 14.84 8.09 1.45
C ASP A 119 14.18 9.21 0.62
N GLY A 120 13.63 8.87 -0.55
CA GLY A 120 13.10 9.79 -1.54
C GLY A 120 14.05 9.99 -2.73
N GLU A 121 15.33 9.64 -2.59
CA GLU A 121 16.34 9.74 -3.64
C GLU A 121 16.88 8.37 -4.04
N ALA A 122 17.23 7.55 -3.06
CA ALA A 122 17.83 6.23 -3.25
C ALA A 122 17.35 5.22 -2.20
N TRP A 123 17.64 3.94 -2.45
CA TRP A 123 17.34 2.89 -1.48
C TRP A 123 18.13 3.09 -0.18
N ILE A 124 17.48 2.84 0.94
CA ILE A 124 18.13 2.72 2.24
C ILE A 124 18.47 1.26 2.48
N ALA A 125 19.75 0.97 2.70
CA ALA A 125 20.22 -0.38 2.94
C ALA A 125 19.48 -1.09 4.10
N PRO A 126 19.21 -2.41 4.00
CA PRO A 126 19.51 -3.28 2.85
C PRO A 126 18.59 -2.99 1.65
N PRO A 127 19.02 -3.33 0.41
CA PRO A 127 18.27 -3.09 -0.81
C PRO A 127 16.97 -3.93 -0.87
N ILE A 128 16.36 -3.99 -2.06
CA ILE A 128 15.12 -4.75 -2.33
C ILE A 128 15.18 -6.16 -1.72
N LYS A 129 14.11 -6.51 -1.00
CA LYS A 129 13.89 -7.84 -0.44
C LYS A 129 12.74 -8.53 -1.15
N THR A 130 12.93 -9.80 -1.49
CA THR A 130 11.83 -10.70 -1.84
C THR A 130 11.21 -11.21 -0.54
N LEU A 131 9.92 -10.92 -0.31
CA LEU A 131 9.19 -11.35 0.88
C LEU A 131 8.36 -12.61 0.65
N ALA A 132 7.97 -12.87 -0.61
CA ALA A 132 7.32 -14.10 -1.02
C ALA A 132 7.61 -14.38 -2.50
N GLU A 133 7.60 -15.65 -2.85
CA GLU A 133 7.79 -16.16 -4.22
C GLU A 133 6.57 -16.96 -4.64
N LYS A 134 6.35 -17.02 -5.96
CA LYS A 134 5.16 -17.60 -6.61
C LYS A 134 3.84 -17.02 -6.09
N VAL A 135 3.86 -15.74 -5.70
CA VAL A 135 2.63 -15.01 -5.44
C VAL A 135 1.87 -14.90 -6.75
N ASN A 136 0.56 -15.16 -6.73
CA ASN A 136 -0.35 -14.87 -7.83
C ASN A 136 -1.24 -13.69 -7.38
N PRO A 137 -0.71 -12.45 -7.46
CA PRO A 137 -1.33 -11.30 -6.84
C PRO A 137 -2.39 -10.78 -7.80
N LYS A 138 -3.64 -11.13 -7.52
CA LYS A 138 -4.79 -10.58 -8.21
C LYS A 138 -5.25 -9.28 -7.56
N GLU A 139 -5.41 -9.31 -6.24
CA GLU A 139 -5.88 -8.22 -5.39
C GLU A 139 -5.34 -8.42 -3.95
N GLY A 140 -5.45 -7.43 -3.06
CA GLY A 140 -5.23 -7.65 -1.62
C GLY A 140 -3.79 -7.49 -1.09
N LEU A 141 -2.94 -6.72 -1.76
CA LEU A 141 -1.68 -6.26 -1.17
C LEU A 141 -1.96 -5.08 -0.24
N VAL A 142 -1.65 -5.22 1.06
CA VAL A 142 -1.96 -4.22 2.09
C VAL A 142 -0.75 -3.99 3.01
N LEU A 143 -0.49 -2.73 3.37
CA LEU A 143 0.55 -2.34 4.32
C LEU A 143 -0.06 -1.50 5.44
N LEU A 144 0.24 -1.89 6.68
CA LEU A 144 -0.12 -1.14 7.88
C LEU A 144 1.15 -0.79 8.67
N GLN A 145 1.22 0.45 9.15
CA GLN A 145 2.26 0.93 10.05
C GLN A 145 1.64 1.50 11.33
N ALA A 146 2.20 1.12 12.47
CA ALA A 146 1.91 1.74 13.77
C ALA A 146 3.20 1.82 14.59
N ASP A 147 3.66 3.04 14.85
CA ASP A 147 5.02 3.30 15.31
C ASP A 147 6.04 2.57 14.43
N LYS A 148 6.97 1.83 15.05
CA LYS A 148 8.00 1.04 14.37
C LYS A 148 7.50 -0.32 13.88
N LYS A 149 6.25 -0.68 14.20
CA LYS A 149 5.66 -1.95 13.81
C LYS A 149 5.03 -1.84 12.43
N MET A 150 5.24 -2.87 11.63
CA MET A 150 4.69 -2.95 10.28
C MET A 150 4.13 -4.33 10.01
N TRP A 151 3.05 -4.36 9.24
CA TRP A 151 2.44 -5.57 8.71
C TRP A 151 2.27 -5.39 7.22
N LEU A 152 2.73 -6.39 6.46
CA LEU A 152 2.45 -6.51 5.04
C LEU A 152 1.64 -7.78 4.83
N ILE A 153 0.52 -7.64 4.14
CA ILE A 153 -0.46 -8.71 3.90
C ILE A 153 -0.64 -8.83 2.40
N TRP A 154 -0.74 -10.07 1.93
CA TRP A 154 -1.04 -10.35 0.54
C TRP A 154 -1.93 -11.57 0.43
N GLN A 155 -2.64 -11.65 -0.69
CA GLN A 155 -3.38 -12.82 -1.10
C GLN A 155 -2.61 -13.56 -2.19
N GLU A 156 -2.60 -14.88 -2.09
CA GLU A 156 -2.18 -15.80 -3.14
C GLU A 156 -3.42 -16.53 -3.65
N GLN A 157 -3.66 -16.48 -4.95
CA GLN A 157 -4.74 -17.23 -5.58
C GLN A 157 -4.20 -18.42 -6.38
N HIS A 158 -4.63 -19.63 -6.05
CA HIS A 158 -4.33 -20.83 -6.81
C HIS A 158 -5.65 -21.47 -7.28
N HIS A 159 -5.98 -21.29 -8.56
CA HIS A 159 -7.28 -21.64 -9.11
C HIS A 159 -8.42 -20.92 -8.36
N ALA A 160 -9.34 -21.68 -7.74
CA ALA A 160 -10.42 -21.13 -6.92
C ALA A 160 -9.99 -20.86 -5.47
N GLU A 161 -8.88 -21.44 -5.03
CA GLU A 161 -8.43 -21.35 -3.65
C GLU A 161 -7.68 -20.03 -3.40
N SER A 162 -8.03 -19.34 -2.31
CA SER A 162 -7.37 -18.13 -1.85
C SER A 162 -6.68 -18.37 -0.51
N LYS A 163 -5.42 -17.96 -0.40
CA LYS A 163 -4.67 -17.93 0.86
C LYS A 163 -4.26 -16.50 1.16
N VAL A 164 -4.36 -16.11 2.42
CA VAL A 164 -3.96 -14.78 2.87
C VAL A 164 -2.82 -14.93 3.85
N PHE A 165 -1.73 -14.24 3.59
CA PHE A 165 -0.52 -14.29 4.38
C PHE A 165 -0.20 -12.92 4.98
N ALA A 166 0.55 -12.93 6.07
CA ALA A 166 1.12 -11.73 6.66
C ALA A 166 2.58 -11.94 7.04
N VAL A 167 3.40 -10.90 6.81
CA VAL A 167 4.70 -10.74 7.45
C VAL A 167 4.67 -9.56 8.40
N TYR A 168 5.52 -9.62 9.40
CA TYR A 168 5.60 -8.64 10.47
C TYR A 168 7.03 -8.13 10.66
N SER A 169 7.15 -6.84 10.91
CA SER A 169 8.38 -6.17 11.31
C SER A 169 8.15 -5.37 12.60
N ASN A 170 9.15 -5.35 13.49
CA ASN A 170 9.16 -4.51 14.69
C ASN A 170 10.15 -3.32 14.60
N ASP A 171 10.76 -3.09 13.44
CA ASP A 171 11.83 -2.11 13.24
C ASP A 171 11.73 -1.36 11.90
N GLU A 172 10.50 -1.02 11.49
CA GLU A 172 10.23 -0.27 10.26
C GLU A 172 10.74 -0.98 8.99
N GLY A 173 10.52 -2.29 8.90
CA GLY A 173 10.82 -3.15 7.76
C GLY A 173 12.31 -3.38 7.51
N ARG A 174 13.17 -3.03 8.49
CA ARG A 174 14.59 -3.39 8.45
C ARG A 174 14.77 -4.89 8.55
N PHE A 175 13.93 -5.57 9.31
CA PHE A 175 13.88 -7.02 9.41
C PHE A 175 12.44 -7.50 9.42
N TRP A 176 12.16 -8.52 8.60
CA TRP A 176 10.86 -9.16 8.51
C TRP A 176 10.94 -10.54 9.12
N LYS A 177 9.92 -10.91 9.91
CA LYS A 177 9.73 -12.28 10.38
C LYS A 177 9.16 -13.14 9.25
N ASP A 178 9.22 -14.45 9.47
CA ASP A 178 8.62 -15.43 8.57
C ASP A 178 7.14 -15.15 8.32
N ALA A 179 6.73 -15.40 7.08
CA ALA A 179 5.35 -15.31 6.64
C ALA A 179 4.45 -16.25 7.44
N LYS A 180 3.26 -15.78 7.80
CA LYS A 180 2.22 -16.56 8.47
C LYS A 180 0.97 -16.61 7.62
N LEU A 181 0.40 -17.81 7.47
CA LEU A 181 -0.95 -17.98 6.91
C LEU A 181 -1.97 -17.44 7.93
N LEU A 182 -2.79 -16.47 7.50
CA LEU A 182 -3.87 -15.90 8.30
C LEU A 182 -5.20 -16.62 8.05
N THR A 183 -5.50 -16.90 6.79
CA THR A 183 -6.75 -17.58 6.39
C THR A 183 -6.60 -18.25 5.03
N GLN A 184 -7.49 -19.21 4.77
CA GLN A 184 -7.61 -19.94 3.51
C GLN A 184 -9.09 -20.17 3.22
N SER A 185 -9.49 -19.97 1.96
CA SER A 185 -10.83 -20.28 1.46
C SER A 185 -10.73 -21.05 0.15
N GLN A 186 -11.73 -21.89 -0.12
CA GLN A 186 -11.89 -22.59 -1.39
C GLN A 186 -12.46 -21.70 -2.50
N ASN A 187 -12.79 -20.44 -2.17
CA ASN A 187 -13.33 -19.44 -3.08
C ASN A 187 -12.45 -18.18 -3.13
N SER A 188 -12.82 -17.25 -3.99
CA SER A 188 -12.14 -15.95 -4.09
C SER A 188 -12.41 -15.11 -2.83
N LEU A 189 -11.36 -14.44 -2.35
CA LEU A 189 -11.46 -13.39 -1.34
C LEU A 189 -11.16 -12.04 -1.99
N SER A 190 -11.81 -10.98 -1.53
CA SER A 190 -11.66 -9.61 -2.03
C SER A 190 -11.94 -8.57 -0.95
N GLU A 191 -11.88 -7.28 -1.31
CA GLU A 191 -12.25 -6.14 -0.44
C GLU A 191 -11.48 -6.15 0.90
N PHE A 192 -10.16 -6.36 0.84
CA PHE A 192 -9.30 -6.36 2.02
C PHE A 192 -9.14 -4.94 2.59
N GLU A 193 -9.47 -4.79 3.86
CA GLU A 193 -9.22 -3.58 4.64
C GLU A 193 -8.46 -3.92 5.93
N ILE A 194 -7.45 -3.13 6.25
CA ILE A 194 -6.73 -3.25 7.52
C ILE A 194 -6.95 -2.02 8.39
N SER A 195 -7.11 -2.27 9.68
CA SER A 195 -7.07 -1.22 10.69
C SER A 195 -6.23 -1.66 11.89
N ILE A 196 -5.86 -0.71 12.73
CA ILE A 196 -5.20 -0.97 14.00
C ILE A 196 -5.98 -0.32 15.13
N LYS A 197 -6.17 -1.07 16.20
CA LYS A 197 -6.68 -0.52 17.46
C LYS A 197 -5.64 -0.79 18.53
N GLN A 198 -5.11 0.30 19.11
CA GLN A 198 -3.97 0.29 20.02
C GLN A 198 -2.72 -0.31 19.35
N THR A 199 -2.52 -1.62 19.45
CA THR A 199 -1.37 -2.32 18.86
C THR A 199 -1.76 -3.62 18.16
N ILE A 200 -3.06 -3.86 18.03
CA ILE A 200 -3.64 -5.08 17.49
C ILE A 200 -4.14 -4.77 16.07
N PRO A 201 -3.59 -5.44 15.03
CA PRO A 201 -4.11 -5.33 13.68
C PRO A 201 -5.42 -6.11 13.54
N TYR A 202 -6.31 -5.56 12.73
CA TYR A 202 -7.57 -6.15 12.33
C TYR A 202 -7.65 -6.14 10.82
N LEU A 203 -7.77 -7.32 10.22
CA LEU A 203 -8.01 -7.49 8.78
C LEU A 203 -9.47 -7.86 8.56
N VAL A 204 -10.14 -7.09 7.71
CA VAL A 204 -11.46 -7.40 7.19
C VAL A 204 -11.32 -7.80 5.73
N TRP A 205 -12.12 -8.77 5.30
CA TRP A 205 -12.23 -9.15 3.89
C TRP A 205 -13.62 -9.68 3.60
N LYS A 206 -13.94 -9.81 2.31
CA LYS A 206 -15.17 -10.42 1.82
C LYS A 206 -14.85 -11.72 1.10
N GLY A 207 -15.43 -12.81 1.55
CA GLY A 207 -15.45 -14.08 0.85
C GLY A 207 -16.69 -14.17 -0.05
N GLU A 208 -16.52 -14.81 -1.22
CA GLU A 208 -17.61 -15.02 -2.18
C GLU A 208 -18.80 -15.77 -1.57
N SER A 209 -18.54 -16.78 -0.72
CA SER A 209 -19.58 -17.60 -0.09
C SER A 209 -19.76 -17.31 1.40
N GLU A 210 -18.73 -16.79 2.05
CA GLU A 210 -18.61 -16.60 3.49
C GLU A 210 -19.08 -15.21 3.94
N GLY A 211 -19.25 -14.26 3.01
CA GLY A 211 -19.56 -12.87 3.33
C GLY A 211 -18.38 -12.16 3.99
N VAL A 212 -18.66 -11.20 4.87
CA VAL A 212 -17.61 -10.39 5.53
C VAL A 212 -17.01 -11.15 6.71
N SER A 213 -15.70 -11.22 6.75
CA SER A 213 -14.92 -11.88 7.81
C SER A 213 -13.91 -10.92 8.44
N LEU A 214 -13.47 -11.24 9.66
CA LEU A 214 -12.52 -10.46 10.45
C LEU A 214 -11.48 -11.37 11.09
N ALA A 215 -10.20 -11.00 11.00
CA ALA A 215 -9.09 -11.68 11.68
C ALA A 215 -8.20 -10.70 12.43
N THR A 216 -7.52 -11.22 13.45
CA THR A 216 -6.50 -10.52 14.24
C THR A 216 -5.38 -11.50 14.60
N TRP A 217 -4.17 -10.99 14.82
CA TRP A 217 -2.98 -11.80 15.11
C TRP A 217 -1.89 -11.02 15.87
#